data_AF-A0AAD5L5Q0-F1
#
_entry.id   AF-A0AAD5L5Q0-F1
#
_cell.length_a   1.000
_cell.length_b   1.000
_cell.length_c   1.000
_cell.angle_alpha   90.00
_cell.angle_beta   90.00
_cell.angle_gamma   90.00
#
_symmetry.space_group_name_H-M   'P 1'
#
loop_
_entity.id
_entity.type
_entity.pdbx_description
1 polymer ?
#
loop_
_entity_poly.entity_id
_entity_poly.type
_entity_poly.pdbx_seq_one_letter_code
_entity_poly.pdbx_strand_id
1 'polypeptide(L)'
;MARTTSGMMMSLGTVNMWGFSPAFDLLDRVEQVSQQEDTMPVNLLLIGPGDIRHALHTVARRRRTATKDGALRPIHIYIYERSVETLARHLLLWAIAQDWDIPLRQRCNTFLEVFGNALVQERTASYIEEKSKELVELLHYERGWLADQVDLSHLKMKTRDELVDTFRSWSTKVHFDAAQS
;
A
#
# COMPACT_ATOMS: atom_id res chain seq x y z
N MET A 1 -10.60 -13.40 36.86
CA MET A 1 -10.48 -14.26 35.66
C MET A 1 -11.04 -13.54 34.43
N ALA A 2 -10.25 -12.68 33.78
CA ALA A 2 -10.70 -11.94 32.59
C ALA A 2 -9.49 -11.56 31.71
N ARG A 3 -8.63 -12.53 31.36
CA ARG A 3 -7.41 -12.28 30.56
C ARG A 3 -7.25 -13.17 29.33
N THR A 4 -8.17 -14.09 29.06
CA THR A 4 -7.99 -15.11 28.01
C THR A 4 -8.68 -14.80 26.69
N THR A 5 -9.70 -13.92 26.66
CA THR A 5 -10.43 -13.61 25.42
C THR A 5 -9.67 -12.67 24.48
N SER A 6 -8.77 -11.83 25.02
CA SER A 6 -8.05 -10.82 24.23
C SER A 6 -6.91 -11.40 23.37
N GLY A 7 -6.22 -12.44 23.85
CA GLY A 7 -5.10 -13.06 23.13
C GLY A 7 -5.53 -13.86 21.90
N MET A 8 -6.65 -14.60 22.00
CA MET A 8 -7.19 -15.39 20.89
C MET A 8 -7.76 -14.49 19.78
N MET A 9 -8.31 -13.34 20.14
CA MET A 9 -8.83 -12.34 19.19
C MET A 9 -7.71 -11.60 18.44
N MET A 10 -6.55 -11.38 19.08
CA MET A 10 -5.35 -10.87 18.39
C MET A 10 -4.67 -11.94 17.52
N SER A 11 -4.75 -13.22 17.92
CA SER A 11 -4.19 -14.37 17.19
C SER A 11 -4.96 -14.74 15.91
N LEU A 12 -6.23 -14.36 15.80
CA LEU A 12 -7.03 -14.57 14.58
C LEU A 12 -6.61 -13.64 13.43
N GLY A 13 -5.65 -12.73 13.69
CA GLY A 13 -5.52 -11.50 12.95
C GLY A 13 -6.76 -10.65 13.24
N THR A 14 -6.58 -9.36 13.57
CA THR A 14 -7.64 -8.43 13.21
C THR A 14 -7.81 -8.62 11.70
N VAL A 15 -8.88 -9.30 11.30
CA VAL A 15 -9.27 -9.32 9.89
C VAL A 15 -9.38 -7.84 9.56
N ASN A 16 -8.40 -7.33 8.82
CA ASN A 16 -8.42 -5.99 8.23
C ASN A 16 -9.48 -6.00 7.13
N MET A 17 -10.69 -6.48 7.43
CA MET A 17 -11.86 -6.22 6.65
C MET A 17 -12.14 -4.76 6.89
N TRP A 18 -11.64 -3.97 5.95
CA TRP A 18 -12.09 -2.66 5.59
C TRP A 18 -12.35 -1.78 6.82
N GLY A 19 -11.38 -0.94 7.20
CA GLY A 19 -11.58 0.11 8.19
C GLY A 19 -13.00 0.67 8.08
N PHE A 20 -13.76 0.60 9.18
CA PHE A 20 -15.21 0.86 9.22
C PHE A 20 -15.60 2.31 8.86
N SER A 21 -14.63 3.10 8.40
CA SER A 21 -14.78 4.48 7.99
C SER A 21 -14.48 4.66 6.50
N PRO A 22 -15.17 5.61 5.85
CA PRO A 22 -14.83 6.01 4.48
C PRO A 22 -13.39 6.51 4.39
N ALA A 23 -12.80 6.42 3.19
CA ALA A 23 -11.55 7.11 2.90
C ALA A 23 -11.78 8.61 3.00
N PHE A 24 -10.97 9.31 3.79
CA PHE A 24 -10.93 10.77 3.83
C PHE A 24 -9.81 11.31 2.94
N ASP A 25 -10.03 12.53 2.41
CA ASP A 25 -8.98 13.34 1.81
C ASP A 25 -8.19 14.02 2.93
N LEU A 26 -6.89 13.78 2.98
CA LEU A 26 -6.01 14.35 3.99
C LEU A 26 -5.79 15.86 3.77
N LEU A 27 -5.83 16.33 2.52
CA LEU A 27 -5.58 17.74 2.20
C LEU A 27 -6.71 18.63 2.69
N ASP A 28 -7.96 18.18 2.57
CA ASP A 28 -9.14 18.88 3.11
C ASP A 28 -8.97 19.19 4.61
N ARG A 29 -8.27 18.33 5.36
CA ARG A 29 -7.99 18.53 6.79
C ARG A 29 -6.84 19.50 7.04
N VAL A 30 -5.83 19.51 6.18
CA VAL A 30 -4.70 20.44 6.29
C VAL A 30 -5.16 21.88 6.03
N GLU A 31 -6.01 22.09 5.03
CA GLU A 31 -6.58 23.43 4.71
C GLU A 31 -7.45 23.99 5.85
N GLN A 32 -8.19 23.12 6.55
CA GLN A 32 -8.99 23.51 7.71
C GLN A 32 -8.13 23.94 8.91
N VAL A 33 -6.95 23.34 9.06
CA VAL A 33 -6.11 23.51 10.26
C VAL A 33 -5.01 24.53 10.05
N SER A 34 -4.56 24.76 8.81
CA SER A 34 -3.36 25.56 8.56
C SER A 34 -3.45 26.38 7.27
N GLN A 35 -3.15 27.67 7.38
CA GLN A 35 -2.90 28.58 6.26
C GLN A 35 -1.42 28.51 5.85
N GLN A 36 -0.90 27.30 5.61
CA GLN A 36 0.48 27.16 5.14
C GLN A 36 0.64 27.79 3.76
N GLU A 37 1.76 28.48 3.53
CA GLU A 37 2.12 29.03 2.22
C GLU A 37 2.11 27.91 1.15
N ASP A 38 1.51 28.21 0.00
CA ASP A 38 1.31 27.27 -1.12
C ASP A 38 2.61 26.76 -1.76
N THR A 39 3.76 27.33 -1.37
CA THR A 39 5.08 27.05 -1.95
C THR A 39 5.77 25.82 -1.35
N MET A 40 5.46 25.43 -0.11
CA MET A 40 6.15 24.35 0.62
C MET A 40 5.46 22.99 0.41
N PRO A 41 6.16 21.85 0.34
CA PRO A 41 5.52 20.53 0.26
C PRO A 41 4.60 20.27 1.47
N VAL A 42 3.46 19.61 1.22
CA VAL A 42 2.58 19.13 2.32
C VAL A 42 3.12 17.78 2.81
N ASN A 43 3.46 17.71 4.09
CA ASN A 43 3.92 16.47 4.72
C ASN A 43 2.78 15.86 5.55
N LEU A 44 2.40 14.63 5.24
CA LEU A 44 1.30 13.90 5.86
C LEU A 44 1.84 12.61 6.51
N LEU A 45 1.58 12.39 7.79
CA LEU A 45 1.95 11.15 8.49
C LEU A 45 0.72 10.32 8.79
N LEU A 46 0.71 9.07 8.30
CA LEU A 46 -0.29 8.05 8.60
C LEU A 46 0.32 7.00 9.52
N ILE A 47 -0.28 6.80 10.70
CA ILE A 47 0.17 5.82 11.68
C ILE A 47 -0.86 4.68 11.72
N GLY A 48 -0.45 3.50 11.25
CA GLY A 48 -1.26 2.29 11.18
C GLY A 48 -2.58 2.47 10.45
N PRO A 49 -2.63 3.05 9.22
CA PRO A 49 -3.88 3.20 8.47
C PRO A 49 -4.54 1.86 8.10
N GLY A 50 -3.81 0.74 8.16
CA GLY A 50 -4.31 -0.63 7.93
C GLY A 50 -4.49 -0.97 6.44
N ASP A 51 -4.72 0.04 5.60
CA ASP A 51 -4.74 -0.05 4.14
C ASP A 51 -4.44 1.31 3.48
N ILE A 52 -4.26 1.29 2.16
CA ILE A 52 -3.78 2.44 1.37
C ILE A 52 -4.89 3.44 1.00
N ARG A 53 -6.16 3.22 1.38
CA ARG A 53 -7.31 4.01 0.86
C ARG A 53 -7.14 5.51 1.02
N HIS A 54 -6.57 5.96 2.14
CA HIS A 54 -6.43 7.38 2.47
C HIS A 54 -5.40 8.05 1.56
N ALA A 55 -4.28 7.37 1.30
CA ALA A 55 -3.26 7.85 0.39
C ALA A 55 -3.81 7.92 -1.05
N LEU A 56 -4.45 6.85 -1.53
CA LEU A 56 -5.06 6.84 -2.88
C LEU A 56 -6.14 7.90 -3.04
N HIS A 57 -7.04 8.03 -2.07
CA HIS A 57 -8.13 9.01 -2.11
C HIS A 57 -7.59 10.44 -2.15
N THR A 58 -6.57 10.73 -1.33
CA THR A 58 -5.90 12.04 -1.29
C THR A 58 -5.19 12.34 -2.62
N VAL A 59 -4.42 11.40 -3.15
CA VAL A 59 -3.70 11.59 -4.43
C VAL A 59 -4.67 11.76 -5.60
N ALA A 60 -5.73 10.97 -5.66
CA ALA A 60 -6.74 11.05 -6.71
C ALA A 60 -7.50 12.39 -6.70
N ARG A 61 -7.68 12.99 -5.52
CA ARG A 61 -8.39 14.27 -5.36
C ARG A 61 -7.50 15.50 -5.40
N ARG A 62 -6.18 15.36 -5.31
CA ARG A 62 -5.20 16.46 -5.31
C ARG A 62 -5.41 17.51 -6.41
N ARG A 63 -5.92 17.12 -7.59
CA ARG A 63 -6.21 18.08 -8.69
C ARG A 63 -7.42 18.98 -8.43
N ARG A 64 -8.28 18.67 -7.46
CA ARG A 64 -9.47 19.47 -7.12
C ARG A 64 -9.10 20.75 -6.36
N THR A 65 -8.05 20.67 -5.56
CA THR A 65 -7.49 21.78 -4.78
C THR A 65 -6.44 22.57 -5.55
N ALA A 66 -6.03 22.09 -6.73
CA ALA A 66 -5.20 22.86 -7.64
C ALA A 66 -6.02 23.98 -8.31
N THR A 67 -5.47 25.20 -8.36
CA THR A 67 -6.00 26.25 -9.23
C THR A 67 -5.87 25.80 -10.69
N LYS A 68 -6.82 26.19 -11.57
CA LYS A 68 -6.92 25.69 -12.95
C LYS A 68 -5.62 25.77 -13.77
N ASP A 69 -4.74 26.72 -13.42
CA ASP A 69 -3.47 27.00 -14.10
C ASP A 69 -2.24 26.88 -13.17
N GLY A 70 -2.43 26.40 -11.94
CA GLY A 70 -1.37 26.28 -10.93
C GLY A 70 -0.64 24.95 -10.96
N ALA A 71 0.66 24.97 -10.66
CA ALA A 71 1.43 23.76 -10.45
C ALA A 71 0.92 22.99 -9.22
N LEU A 72 0.88 21.65 -9.29
CA LEU A 72 0.46 20.82 -8.17
C LEU A 72 1.48 20.90 -7.03
N ARG A 73 1.11 21.56 -5.93
CA ARG A 73 1.90 21.60 -4.68
C ARG A 73 2.36 20.20 -4.26
N PRO A 74 3.66 19.91 -4.10
CA PRO A 74 4.17 18.57 -3.76
C PRO A 74 3.57 18.02 -2.46
N ILE A 75 3.38 16.70 -2.39
CA ILE A 75 2.85 16.01 -1.20
C ILE A 75 3.76 14.84 -0.88
N HIS A 76 4.19 14.74 0.37
CA HIS A 76 4.89 13.60 0.91
C HIS A 76 4.00 12.89 1.92
N ILE A 77 3.66 11.63 1.65
CA ILE A 77 2.83 10.80 2.53
C ILE A 77 3.75 9.78 3.19
N TYR A 78 4.00 9.96 4.48
CA TYR A 78 4.73 9.04 5.33
C TYR A 78 3.75 8.01 5.90
N ILE A 79 4.02 6.73 5.69
CA ILE A 79 3.17 5.64 6.19
C ILE A 79 3.99 4.80 7.16
N TYR A 80 3.50 4.70 8.39
CA TYR A 80 4.00 3.76 9.38
C TYR A 80 3.00 2.61 9.53
N GLU A 81 3.46 1.38 9.29
CA GLU A 81 2.69 0.17 9.54
C GLU A 81 3.40 -0.72 10.55
N ARG A 82 2.62 -1.41 11.38
CA ARG A 82 3.16 -2.37 12.35
C ARG A 82 3.53 -3.70 11.70
N SER A 83 2.69 -4.16 10.77
CA SER A 83 2.86 -5.43 10.06
C SER A 83 3.52 -5.16 8.71
N VAL A 84 4.59 -5.91 8.44
CA VAL A 84 5.33 -5.81 7.17
C VAL A 84 4.47 -6.28 6.00
N GLU A 85 3.59 -7.25 6.22
CA GLU A 85 2.64 -7.78 5.24
C GLU A 85 1.61 -6.71 4.84
N THR A 86 1.20 -5.87 5.80
CA THR A 86 0.30 -4.75 5.53
C THR A 86 1.00 -3.70 4.66
N LEU A 87 2.25 -3.36 5.00
CA LEU A 87 3.06 -2.44 4.20
C LEU A 87 3.35 -2.98 2.79
N ALA A 88 3.69 -4.26 2.67
CA ALA A 88 3.88 -4.95 1.39
C ALA A 88 2.62 -4.85 0.53
N ARG A 89 1.44 -5.10 1.15
CA ARG A 89 0.16 -4.99 0.45
C ARG A 89 -0.15 -3.56 0.02
N HIS A 90 0.25 -2.54 0.78
CA HIS A 90 0.13 -1.14 0.34
C HIS A 90 0.96 -0.90 -0.92
N LEU A 91 2.23 -1.33 -0.92
CA LEU A 91 3.11 -1.19 -2.09
C LEU A 91 2.55 -1.90 -3.32
N LEU A 92 2.00 -3.11 -3.16
CA LEU A 92 1.34 -3.84 -4.24
C LEU A 92 0.09 -3.11 -4.76
N LEU A 93 -0.78 -2.63 -3.87
CA LEU A 93 -1.98 -1.89 -4.26
C LEU A 93 -1.64 -0.55 -4.93
N TRP A 94 -0.57 0.11 -4.48
CA TRP A 94 -0.02 1.28 -5.14
C TRP A 94 0.48 0.95 -6.54
N ALA A 95 1.25 -0.13 -6.68
CA ALA A 95 1.72 -0.61 -7.97
C ALA A 95 0.53 -0.89 -8.91
N ILE A 96 -0.49 -1.63 -8.46
CA ILE A 96 -1.69 -1.88 -9.28
C ILE A 96 -2.34 -0.56 -9.69
N ALA A 97 -2.50 0.41 -8.79
CA ALA A 97 -3.14 1.68 -9.10
C ALA A 97 -2.36 2.52 -10.13
N GLN A 98 -1.04 2.36 -10.18
CA GLN A 98 -0.13 3.11 -11.04
C GLN A 98 0.31 2.35 -12.30
N ASP A 99 -0.18 1.12 -12.51
CA ASP A 99 0.09 0.35 -13.72
C ASP A 99 -0.80 0.84 -14.87
N TRP A 100 -0.29 1.73 -15.71
CA TRP A 100 -1.06 2.30 -16.84
C TRP A 100 -0.98 1.46 -18.11
N ASP A 101 -0.25 0.35 -18.11
CA ASP A 101 -0.09 -0.53 -19.27
C ASP A 101 -1.28 -1.50 -19.42
N ILE A 102 -2.04 -1.72 -18.35
CA ILE A 102 -3.26 -2.53 -18.38
C ILE A 102 -4.54 -1.68 -18.48
N PRO A 103 -5.60 -2.16 -19.18
CA PRO A 103 -6.84 -1.43 -19.30
C PRO A 103 -7.47 -1.10 -17.95
N LEU A 104 -8.05 0.11 -17.83
CA LEU A 104 -8.63 0.62 -16.57
C LEU A 104 -9.57 -0.40 -15.88
N ARG A 105 -10.46 -1.05 -16.64
CA ARG A 105 -11.38 -2.05 -16.08
C ARG A 105 -10.64 -3.25 -15.48
N GLN A 106 -9.62 -3.75 -16.17
CA GLN A 106 -8.80 -4.85 -15.67
C GLN A 106 -8.05 -4.42 -14.40
N ARG A 107 -7.43 -3.25 -14.42
CA ARG A 107 -6.73 -2.68 -13.27
C ARG A 107 -7.62 -2.53 -12.04
N CYS A 108 -8.83 -1.98 -12.22
CA CYS A 108 -9.80 -1.86 -11.14
C CYS A 108 -10.22 -3.23 -10.58
N ASN A 109 -10.43 -4.23 -11.44
CA ASN A 109 -10.78 -5.58 -11.00
C ASN A 109 -9.64 -6.21 -10.19
N THR A 110 -8.41 -6.18 -10.72
CA THR A 110 -7.21 -6.66 -10.01
C THR A 110 -7.04 -5.93 -8.67
N PHE A 111 -7.21 -4.60 -8.66
CA PHE A 111 -7.12 -3.81 -7.44
C PHE A 111 -8.15 -4.27 -6.40
N LEU A 112 -9.43 -4.38 -6.78
CA LEU A 112 -10.51 -4.75 -5.87
C LEU A 112 -10.37 -6.19 -5.37
N GLU A 113 -9.86 -7.09 -6.20
CA GLU A 113 -9.59 -8.48 -5.84
C GLU A 113 -8.49 -8.57 -4.78
N VAL A 114 -7.36 -7.88 -4.99
CA VAL A 114 -6.25 -7.80 -4.03
C VAL A 114 -6.66 -7.03 -2.76
N PHE A 115 -7.47 -5.98 -2.90
CA PHE A 115 -7.94 -5.19 -1.78
C PHE A 115 -8.97 -5.94 -0.92
N GLY A 116 -9.85 -6.73 -1.55
CA GLY A 116 -10.97 -7.43 -0.94
C GLY A 116 -10.63 -8.69 -0.13
N ASN A 117 -9.45 -9.28 -0.34
CA ASN A 117 -8.88 -10.41 0.42
C ASN A 117 -9.85 -11.58 0.68
N ALA A 118 -10.16 -12.35 -0.37
CA ALA A 118 -10.81 -13.66 -0.26
C ALA A 118 -10.34 -14.58 -1.41
N LEU A 119 -9.06 -14.99 -1.40
CA LEU A 119 -8.41 -15.70 -2.51
C LEU A 119 -8.40 -14.87 -3.81
N VAL A 120 -7.42 -15.13 -4.67
CA VAL A 120 -7.32 -14.48 -5.97
C VAL A 120 -7.33 -15.53 -7.08
N GLN A 121 -7.84 -15.16 -8.24
CA GLN A 121 -7.80 -15.96 -9.45
C GLN A 121 -6.35 -16.16 -9.90
N GLU A 122 -6.10 -17.25 -10.62
CA GLU A 122 -4.77 -17.61 -11.15
C GLU A 122 -4.12 -16.47 -11.95
N ARG A 123 -4.93 -15.74 -12.74
CA ARG A 123 -4.46 -14.57 -13.49
C ARG A 123 -3.95 -13.47 -12.56
N THR A 124 -4.68 -13.17 -11.50
CA THR A 124 -4.30 -12.16 -10.51
C THR A 124 -3.10 -12.64 -9.70
N ALA A 125 -3.03 -13.93 -9.35
CA ALA A 125 -1.85 -14.51 -8.71
C ALA A 125 -0.58 -14.36 -9.57
N SER A 126 -0.69 -14.64 -10.88
CA SER A 126 0.41 -14.50 -11.84
C SER A 126 0.87 -13.05 -11.95
N TYR A 127 -0.08 -12.11 -12.00
CA TYR A 127 0.21 -10.68 -12.00
C TYR A 127 0.88 -10.21 -10.69
N ILE A 128 0.41 -10.68 -9.53
CA ILE A 128 1.03 -10.38 -8.23
C ILE A 128 2.47 -10.89 -8.21
N GLU A 129 2.73 -12.10 -8.71
CA GLU A 129 4.10 -12.64 -8.78
C GLU A 129 5.03 -11.76 -9.62
N GLU A 130 4.56 -11.28 -10.78
CA GLU A 130 5.31 -10.35 -11.62
C GLU A 130 5.61 -9.04 -10.89
N LYS A 131 4.59 -8.40 -10.31
CA LYS A 131 4.77 -7.17 -9.54
C LYS A 131 5.62 -7.35 -8.29
N SER A 132 5.59 -8.52 -7.67
CA SER A 132 6.45 -8.86 -6.53
C SER A 132 7.92 -8.81 -6.91
N LYS A 133 8.28 -9.29 -8.11
CA LYS A 133 9.65 -9.23 -8.62
C LYS A 133 10.08 -7.78 -8.84
N GLU A 134 9.23 -6.96 -9.46
CA GLU A 134 9.48 -5.53 -9.66
C GLU A 134 9.66 -4.78 -8.31
N LEU A 135 8.82 -5.08 -7.32
CA LEU A 135 8.91 -4.47 -5.98
C LEU A 135 10.16 -4.91 -5.22
N VAL A 136 10.62 -6.15 -5.41
CA VAL A 136 11.90 -6.62 -4.87
C VAL A 136 13.07 -5.84 -5.48
N GLU A 137 13.06 -5.59 -6.79
CA GLU A 137 14.08 -4.76 -7.47
C GLU A 137 14.07 -3.31 -6.95
N LEU A 138 12.87 -2.74 -6.73
CA LEU A 138 12.72 -1.43 -6.10
C LEU A 138 13.36 -1.39 -4.70
N LEU A 139 13.14 -2.39 -3.86
CA LEU A 139 13.68 -2.43 -2.49
C LEU A 139 15.21 -2.55 -2.44
N HIS A 140 15.80 -3.32 -3.36
CA HIS A 140 17.26 -3.56 -3.38
C HIS A 140 18.03 -2.41 -4.03
N TYR A 141 17.50 -1.88 -5.14
CA TYR A 141 18.26 -0.98 -6.01
C TYR A 141 17.66 0.41 -6.11
N GLU A 142 16.48 0.66 -5.53
CA GLU A 142 15.75 1.93 -5.60
C GLU A 142 15.53 2.35 -7.08
N ARG A 143 15.21 1.35 -7.92
CA ARG A 143 15.00 1.48 -9.36
C ARG A 143 13.63 0.96 -9.78
N GLY A 144 13.25 1.28 -11.01
CA GLY A 144 11.99 0.89 -11.61
C GLY A 144 11.01 2.05 -11.66
N TRP A 145 9.84 1.79 -12.23
CA TRP A 145 8.85 2.81 -12.58
C TRP A 145 8.12 3.42 -11.36
N LEU A 146 8.33 2.86 -10.16
CA LEU A 146 7.85 3.40 -8.88
C LEU A 146 8.92 4.17 -8.10
N ALA A 147 10.19 4.20 -8.54
CA ALA A 147 11.29 4.81 -7.78
C ALA A 147 11.07 6.30 -7.52
N ASP A 148 10.48 7.03 -8.46
CA ASP A 148 10.16 8.46 -8.31
C ASP A 148 8.96 8.72 -7.39
N GLN A 149 8.24 7.68 -6.97
CA GLN A 149 7.00 7.77 -6.19
C GLN A 149 7.14 7.21 -4.77
N VAL A 150 8.14 6.35 -4.53
CA VAL A 150 8.31 5.63 -3.26
C VAL A 150 9.69 5.90 -2.70
N ASP A 151 9.74 6.66 -1.61
CA ASP A 151 10.96 6.88 -0.84
C ASP A 151 11.10 5.80 0.25
N LEU A 152 12.22 5.09 0.25
CA LEU A 152 12.56 4.01 1.18
C LEU A 152 13.59 4.43 2.23
N SER A 153 14.02 5.70 2.25
CA SER A 153 15.10 6.23 3.10
C SER A 153 14.86 6.02 4.60
N HIS A 154 13.60 5.98 5.02
CA HIS A 154 13.21 5.79 6.42
C HIS A 154 13.03 4.32 6.84
N LEU A 155 13.11 3.36 5.90
CA LEU A 155 13.01 1.93 6.23
C LEU A 155 14.36 1.39 6.72
N LYS A 156 14.32 0.71 7.88
CA LYS A 156 15.46 -0.06 8.38
C LYS A 156 15.75 -1.23 7.43
N MET A 157 17.03 -1.59 7.28
CA MET A 157 17.45 -2.73 6.44
C MET A 157 16.70 -4.02 6.78
N LYS A 158 16.53 -4.32 8.08
CA LYS A 158 15.74 -5.48 8.54
C LYS A 158 14.31 -5.49 7.97
N THR A 159 13.64 -4.34 7.94
CA THR A 159 12.28 -4.24 7.41
C THR A 159 12.27 -4.38 5.88
N ARG A 160 13.33 -3.93 5.20
CA ARG A 160 13.49 -4.18 3.76
C ARG A 160 13.62 -5.69 3.47
N ASP A 161 14.43 -6.40 4.27
CA ASP A 161 14.57 -7.87 4.14
C ASP A 161 13.24 -8.59 4.39
N GLU A 162 12.51 -8.20 5.45
CA GLU A 162 11.18 -8.74 5.77
C GLU A 162 10.14 -8.48 4.64
N LEU A 163 10.20 -7.31 3.98
CA LEU A 163 9.37 -7.02 2.80
C LEU A 163 9.76 -7.91 1.61
N VAL A 164 11.05 -8.10 1.35
CA VAL A 164 11.54 -8.97 0.28
C VAL A 164 11.05 -10.41 0.48
N ASP A 165 11.14 -10.92 1.70
CA ASP A 165 10.66 -12.27 2.03
C ASP A 165 9.13 -12.37 1.85
N THR A 166 8.40 -11.33 2.24
CA THR A 166 6.95 -11.24 2.00
C THR A 166 6.64 -11.30 0.50
N PHE A 167 7.31 -10.51 -0.34
CA PHE A 167 7.10 -10.52 -1.78
C PHE A 167 7.47 -11.85 -2.44
N ARG A 168 8.55 -12.51 -1.98
CA ARG A 168 8.93 -13.85 -2.46
C ARG A 168 7.88 -14.91 -2.11
N SER A 169 7.21 -14.78 -0.96
CA SER A 169 6.15 -15.70 -0.54
C SER A 169 4.92 -15.69 -1.45
N TRP A 170 4.71 -14.64 -2.24
CA TRP A 170 3.59 -14.53 -3.18
C TRP A 170 3.85 -15.21 -4.54
N SER A 171 5.00 -15.88 -4.70
CA SER A 171 5.28 -16.71 -5.86
C SER A 171 4.27 -17.84 -6.01
N THR A 172 3.80 -18.11 -7.22
CA THR A 172 2.88 -19.23 -7.49
C THR A 172 3.54 -20.61 -7.39
N LYS A 173 4.89 -20.65 -7.41
CA LYS A 173 5.71 -21.87 -7.31
C LYS A 173 6.39 -21.98 -5.95
N VAL A 174 5.62 -22.00 -4.86
CA VAL A 174 6.17 -22.40 -3.56
C VAL A 174 6.21 -23.92 -3.53
N HIS A 175 7.41 -24.50 -3.58
CA HIS A 175 7.58 -25.92 -3.27
C HIS A 175 7.17 -26.15 -1.82
N PHE A 176 6.01 -26.76 -1.61
CA PHE A 176 5.66 -27.32 -0.31
C PHE A 176 6.27 -28.71 -0.24
N ASP A 177 7.18 -28.93 0.70
CA ASP A 177 7.60 -30.27 1.13
C ASP A 177 6.44 -30.91 1.88
N ALA A 178 5.36 -31.25 1.18
CA ALA A 178 4.37 -32.18 1.69
C ALA A 178 5.06 -33.55 1.73
N ALA A 179 5.34 -34.05 2.93
CA ALA A 179 5.82 -35.41 3.13
C ALA A 179 4.89 -36.36 2.36
N GLN A 180 5.44 -37.03 1.33
CA GLN A 180 4.74 -38.10 0.64
C GLN A 180 4.53 -39.22 1.65
N SER A 181 3.30 -39.36 2.14
CA SER A 181 2.83 -40.49 2.95
C SER A 181 2.36 -41.63 2.06
#